data_AF-A0ABD0Z509-F1
#
_entry.id   AF-A0ABD0Z509-F1
#
_cell.length_a   1.000
_cell.length_b   1.000
_cell.length_c   1.000
_cell.angle_alpha   90.00
_cell.angle_beta   90.00
_cell.angle_gamma   90.00
#
_symmetry.space_group_name_H-M   'P 1'
#
loop_
_entity.id
_entity.type
_entity.pdbx_description
1 polymer ?
#
loop_
_entity_poly.entity_id
_entity_poly.type
_entity_poly.pdbx_seq_one_letter_code
_entity_poly.pdbx_strand_id
1 'polypeptide(L)'
;MDVSAETKYKRFLHYASEDGIYIPGCRFHFKNYSPERLTSLDTLVSEGKEDFVIDTILKIHNDKTSAYPEALVFALVQCTGRAFRRVVRNWYLSKTALDLADIVTWRPKYKGWRHADTIKLAHVTSSDPAQGAVLRYVSRGLKDTLEKYGGIPEAEEVLKHLSEVDAFRKETDPASVTRMKLELESKTGITREPPTICGELLKSLEKVFRSTFKNKLPWLSEDKERWNFHMNKTGMVCLHRLMYQIYKLNETERK
;
A
#
# COMPACT_ATOMS: atom_id res chain seq x y z
N MET A 1 23.52 28.10 -10.93
CA MET A 1 22.55 27.65 -11.95
C MET A 1 21.31 27.18 -11.21
N ASP A 2 20.15 27.76 -11.51
CA ASP A 2 18.91 27.25 -10.92
C ASP A 2 18.61 25.87 -11.51
N VAL A 3 18.23 24.95 -10.64
CA VAL A 3 17.98 23.56 -11.01
C VAL A 3 16.52 23.43 -11.41
N SER A 4 16.24 22.85 -12.57
CA SER A 4 14.87 22.67 -13.06
C SER A 4 13.99 21.89 -12.07
N ALA A 5 12.69 22.18 -12.06
CA ALA A 5 11.72 21.48 -11.22
C ALA A 5 11.74 19.97 -11.47
N GLU A 6 11.87 19.53 -12.73
CA GLU A 6 12.01 18.11 -13.09
C GLU A 6 13.22 17.44 -12.42
N THR A 7 14.35 18.16 -12.35
CA THR A 7 15.57 17.64 -11.72
C THR A 7 15.42 17.58 -10.21
N LYS A 8 14.84 18.62 -9.59
CA LYS A 8 14.51 18.65 -8.15
C LYS A 8 13.56 17.49 -7.79
N TYR A 9 12.53 17.27 -8.59
CA TYR A 9 11.57 16.20 -8.42
C TYR A 9 12.22 14.81 -8.50
N LYS A 10 13.03 14.54 -9.53
CA LYS A 10 13.80 13.28 -9.65
C LYS A 10 14.70 13.05 -8.44
N ARG A 11 15.42 14.08 -7.97
CA ARG A 11 16.25 13.99 -6.75
C ARG A 11 15.42 13.60 -5.55
N PHE A 12 14.25 14.20 -5.38
CA PHE A 12 13.33 13.83 -4.32
C PHE A 12 12.91 12.36 -4.42
N LEU A 13 12.56 11.88 -5.62
CA LEU A 13 12.15 10.49 -5.80
C LEU A 13 13.28 9.49 -5.49
N HIS A 14 14.55 9.83 -5.73
CA HIS A 14 15.68 8.95 -5.41
C HIS A 14 16.14 9.03 -3.95
N TYR A 15 16.20 10.23 -3.37
CA TYR A 15 16.86 10.48 -2.07
C TYR A 15 15.95 11.11 -1.01
N ALA A 16 14.68 11.36 -1.32
CA ALA A 16 13.73 12.11 -0.51
C ALA A 16 14.19 13.54 -0.16
N SER A 17 14.94 14.20 -1.06
CA SER A 17 15.39 15.59 -0.93
C SER A 17 15.56 16.24 -2.30
N GLU A 18 15.18 17.51 -2.46
CA GLU A 18 15.39 18.29 -3.68
C GLU A 18 16.80 18.94 -3.74
N ASP A 19 17.42 19.15 -2.58
CA ASP A 19 18.61 20.00 -2.39
C ASP A 19 19.90 19.45 -3.02
N GLY A 20 19.84 18.28 -3.69
CA GLY A 20 21.03 17.64 -4.27
C GLY A 20 22.05 17.14 -3.24
N ILE A 21 21.71 17.24 -1.94
CA ILE A 21 22.53 16.78 -0.82
C ILE A 21 21.91 15.49 -0.27
N TYR A 22 22.70 14.42 -0.24
CA TYR A 22 22.33 13.21 0.46
C TYR A 22 22.59 13.37 1.96
N ILE A 23 21.52 13.40 2.75
CA ILE A 23 21.62 13.40 4.22
C ILE A 23 21.48 11.95 4.70
N PRO A 24 22.44 11.37 5.43
CA PRO A 24 22.25 10.03 6.00
C PRO A 24 21.19 10.05 7.13
N GLY A 25 20.47 8.94 7.31
CA GLY A 25 19.53 8.75 8.43
C GLY A 25 18.05 8.68 8.04
N CYS A 26 17.18 8.80 9.04
CA CYS A 26 15.74 8.59 8.89
C CYS A 26 15.03 9.83 8.33
N ARG A 27 14.50 9.75 7.10
CA ARG A 27 13.75 10.83 6.43
C ARG A 27 12.55 11.36 7.21
N PHE A 28 11.96 10.52 8.06
CA PHE A 28 10.88 10.89 8.94
C PHE A 28 11.31 11.78 10.11
N HIS A 29 12.53 11.61 10.59
CA HIS A 29 13.08 12.46 11.65
C HIS A 29 13.34 13.87 11.12
N PHE A 30 13.90 13.96 9.92
CA PHE A 30 14.18 15.22 9.23
C PHE A 30 12.95 15.87 8.56
N LYS A 31 11.76 15.26 8.71
CA LYS A 31 10.49 15.76 8.16
C LYS A 31 10.53 15.98 6.64
N ASN A 32 11.28 15.17 5.91
CA ASN A 32 11.40 15.28 4.45
C ASN A 32 10.08 15.00 3.73
N TYR A 33 9.20 14.20 4.34
CA TYR A 33 7.86 13.90 3.82
C TYR A 33 6.81 14.89 4.35
N SER A 34 7.11 16.18 4.29
CA SER A 34 6.15 17.24 4.59
C SER A 34 5.79 17.94 3.26
N PRO A 35 4.53 18.35 3.03
CA PRO A 35 4.11 18.96 1.76
C PRO A 35 5.00 20.13 1.34
N GLU A 36 5.47 20.92 2.31
CA GLU A 36 6.28 22.11 2.10
C GLU A 36 7.70 21.80 1.59
N ARG A 37 8.12 20.53 1.61
CA ARG A 37 9.45 20.09 1.16
C ARG A 37 9.48 19.59 -0.28
N LEU A 38 8.32 19.44 -0.93
CA LEU A 38 8.21 18.95 -2.31
C LEU A 38 7.62 20.04 -3.21
N THR A 39 8.28 21.20 -3.25
CA THR A 39 7.81 22.35 -4.03
C THR A 39 7.90 22.13 -5.52
N SER A 40 8.84 21.28 -5.98
CA SER A 40 8.96 20.93 -7.39
C SER A 40 7.71 20.24 -7.93
N LEU A 41 6.96 19.50 -7.11
CA LEU A 41 5.70 18.89 -7.53
C LEU A 41 4.65 19.95 -7.82
N ASP A 42 4.48 20.94 -6.95
CA ASP A 42 3.50 22.02 -7.14
C ASP A 42 3.82 22.83 -8.42
N THR A 43 5.11 23.07 -8.69
CA THR A 43 5.55 23.69 -9.95
C THR A 43 5.19 22.82 -11.15
N LEU A 44 5.50 21.52 -11.12
CA LEU A 44 5.20 20.61 -12.25
C LEU A 44 3.71 20.44 -12.50
N VAL A 45 2.89 20.41 -11.45
CA VAL A 45 1.43 20.34 -11.58
C VAL A 45 0.87 21.65 -12.14
N SER A 46 1.36 22.81 -11.68
CA SER A 46 0.93 24.11 -12.23
C SER A 46 1.36 24.33 -13.69
N GLU A 47 2.44 23.68 -14.14
CA GLU A 47 2.88 23.62 -15.53
C GLU A 47 2.09 22.60 -16.40
N GLY A 48 1.16 21.83 -15.82
CA GLY A 48 0.41 20.80 -16.54
C GLY A 48 1.24 19.57 -16.93
N LYS A 49 2.27 19.24 -16.14
CA LYS A 49 3.18 18.09 -16.35
C LYS A 49 2.84 16.90 -15.46
N GLU A 50 1.55 16.66 -15.18
CA GLU A 50 1.11 15.56 -14.32
C GLU A 50 1.50 14.18 -14.88
N ASP A 51 1.45 14.02 -16.21
CA ASP A 51 1.84 12.76 -16.87
C ASP A 51 3.33 12.46 -16.60
N PHE A 52 4.20 13.46 -16.72
CA PHE A 52 5.63 13.33 -16.41
C PHE A 52 5.87 12.93 -14.94
N VAL A 53 5.12 13.52 -14.00
CA VAL A 53 5.20 13.20 -12.57
C VAL A 53 4.92 11.72 -12.34
N ILE A 54 3.80 11.22 -12.89
CA ILE A 54 3.37 9.82 -12.74
C ILE A 54 4.34 8.87 -13.45
N ASP A 55 4.71 9.15 -14.70
CA ASP A 55 5.61 8.30 -15.48
C ASP A 55 6.99 8.19 -14.82
N THR A 56 7.47 9.28 -14.21
CA THR A 56 8.73 9.26 -13.47
C THR A 56 8.63 8.39 -12.21
N ILE A 57 7.52 8.47 -11.46
CA ILE A 57 7.29 7.59 -10.30
C ILE A 57 7.28 6.12 -10.73
N LEU A 58 6.51 5.79 -11.78
CA LEU A 58 6.37 4.42 -12.27
C LEU A 58 7.70 3.88 -12.78
N LYS A 59 8.44 4.69 -13.55
CA LYS A 59 9.77 4.33 -14.04
C LYS A 59 10.73 4.03 -12.89
N ILE A 60 10.87 4.94 -11.93
CA ILE A 60 11.78 4.76 -10.79
C ILE A 60 11.39 3.54 -9.94
N HIS A 61 10.09 3.29 -9.79
CA HIS A 61 9.59 2.11 -9.10
C HIS A 61 9.97 0.81 -9.83
N ASN A 62 9.72 0.75 -11.15
CA ASN A 62 9.99 -0.42 -11.98
C ASN A 62 11.49 -0.70 -12.07
N ASP A 63 12.29 0.36 -12.24
CA ASP A 63 13.75 0.28 -12.30
C ASP A 63 14.38 0.02 -10.93
N LYS A 64 13.60 0.15 -9.83
CA LYS A 64 14.03 -0.03 -8.43
C LYS A 64 15.22 0.87 -8.07
N THR A 65 15.25 2.07 -8.61
CA THR A 65 16.39 3.00 -8.48
C THR A 65 16.26 3.97 -7.30
N SER A 66 15.12 3.99 -6.61
CA SER A 66 14.94 4.80 -5.40
C SER A 66 15.55 4.12 -4.18
N ALA A 67 16.40 4.84 -3.44
CA ALA A 67 16.88 4.40 -2.13
C ALA A 67 15.79 4.49 -1.05
N TYR A 68 14.73 5.27 -1.30
CA TYR A 68 13.63 5.49 -0.37
C TYR A 68 12.29 5.36 -1.12
N PRO A 69 11.77 4.13 -1.29
CA PRO A 69 10.47 3.89 -1.91
C PRO A 69 9.33 4.70 -1.27
N GLU A 70 9.51 5.13 -0.02
CA GLU A 70 8.63 6.06 0.66
C GLU A 70 8.42 7.40 -0.05
N ALA A 71 9.45 7.91 -0.71
CA ALA A 71 9.37 9.14 -1.48
C ALA A 71 8.42 9.02 -2.67
N LEU A 72 8.41 7.86 -3.33
CA LEU A 72 7.53 7.58 -4.46
C LEU A 72 6.07 7.63 -4.05
N VAL A 73 5.74 6.95 -2.95
CA VAL A 73 4.37 6.96 -2.40
C VAL A 73 4.00 8.34 -1.90
N PHE A 74 4.94 9.06 -1.26
CA PHE A 74 4.71 10.44 -0.82
C PHE A 74 4.28 11.34 -1.98
N ALA A 75 5.09 11.37 -3.03
CA ALA A 75 4.82 12.17 -4.21
C ALA A 75 3.51 11.75 -4.90
N LEU A 76 3.27 10.43 -5.02
CA LEU A 76 2.07 9.89 -5.65
C LEU A 76 0.78 10.29 -4.93
N VAL A 77 0.82 10.31 -3.61
CA VAL A 77 -0.33 10.75 -2.83
C VAL A 77 -0.60 12.23 -3.02
N GLN A 78 0.45 13.05 -3.01
CA GLN A 78 0.29 14.49 -3.14
C GLN A 78 -0.34 14.84 -4.50
N CYS A 79 -0.03 14.08 -5.56
CA CYS A 79 -0.67 14.27 -6.86
C CYS A 79 -2.06 13.62 -6.99
N THR A 80 -2.38 12.57 -6.22
CA THR A 80 -3.66 11.84 -6.38
C THR A 80 -4.79 12.33 -5.45
N GLY A 81 -4.49 13.10 -4.40
CA GLY A 81 -5.48 13.76 -3.55
C GLY A 81 -6.69 12.87 -3.18
N ARG A 82 -7.89 13.26 -3.65
CA ARG A 82 -9.16 12.53 -3.37
C ARG A 82 -9.23 11.13 -3.99
N ALA A 83 -8.47 10.84 -5.04
CA ALA A 83 -8.41 9.52 -5.67
C ALA A 83 -7.69 8.48 -4.80
N PHE A 84 -6.91 8.92 -3.80
CA PHE A 84 -6.15 8.02 -2.93
C PHE A 84 -7.04 7.05 -2.13
N ARG A 85 -8.22 7.49 -1.66
CA ARG A 85 -9.17 6.55 -0.99
C ARG A 85 -9.62 5.44 -1.92
N ARG A 86 -9.87 5.76 -3.20
CA ARG A 86 -10.28 4.79 -4.23
C ARG A 86 -9.17 3.79 -4.52
N VAL A 87 -7.95 4.28 -4.57
CA VAL A 87 -6.74 3.49 -4.77
C VAL A 87 -6.53 2.49 -3.65
N VAL A 88 -6.57 2.96 -2.40
CA VAL A 88 -6.41 2.11 -1.22
C VAL A 88 -7.52 1.07 -1.20
N ARG A 89 -8.77 1.49 -1.43
CA ARG A 89 -9.91 0.58 -1.54
C ARG A 89 -9.69 -0.49 -2.60
N ASN A 90 -9.29 -0.10 -3.81
CA ASN A 90 -9.12 -1.04 -4.91
C ASN A 90 -7.97 -2.00 -4.67
N TRP A 91 -6.91 -1.59 -3.96
CA TRP A 91 -5.85 -2.52 -3.58
C TRP A 91 -6.38 -3.66 -2.70
N TYR A 92 -7.13 -3.36 -1.64
CA TYR A 92 -7.75 -4.37 -0.79
C TYR A 92 -8.73 -5.26 -1.57
N LEU A 93 -9.59 -4.65 -2.39
CA LEU A 93 -10.60 -5.39 -3.17
C LEU A 93 -10.02 -6.17 -4.35
N SER A 94 -8.79 -5.89 -4.77
CA SER A 94 -8.11 -6.62 -5.85
C SER A 94 -7.54 -7.98 -5.43
N LYS A 95 -7.51 -8.28 -4.12
CA LYS A 95 -6.95 -9.53 -3.59
C LYS A 95 -8.01 -10.62 -3.52
N THR A 96 -7.60 -11.88 -3.64
CA THR A 96 -8.50 -12.97 -3.21
C THR A 96 -8.71 -12.90 -1.70
N ALA A 97 -9.78 -13.50 -1.21
CA ALA A 97 -10.07 -13.46 0.23
C ALA A 97 -8.98 -14.15 1.05
N LEU A 98 -8.42 -15.26 0.56
CA LEU A 98 -7.30 -15.95 1.21
C LEU A 98 -6.01 -15.14 1.17
N ASP A 99 -5.62 -14.59 0.02
CA ASP A 99 -4.42 -13.75 -0.08
C ASP A 99 -4.52 -12.56 0.90
N LEU A 100 -5.71 -11.96 0.99
CA LEU A 100 -5.93 -10.85 1.90
C LEU A 100 -5.83 -11.31 3.36
N ALA A 101 -6.37 -12.49 3.70
CA ALA A 101 -6.27 -13.08 5.04
C ALA A 101 -4.80 -13.32 5.43
N ASP A 102 -3.99 -13.88 4.52
CA ASP A 102 -2.56 -14.07 4.73
C ASP A 102 -1.83 -12.74 4.97
N ILE A 103 -2.08 -11.73 4.13
CA ILE A 103 -1.43 -10.43 4.25
C ILE A 103 -1.71 -9.78 5.61
N VAL A 104 -2.98 -9.73 6.01
CA VAL A 104 -3.40 -9.02 7.22
C VAL A 104 -3.07 -9.78 8.50
N THR A 105 -2.92 -11.09 8.43
CA THR A 105 -2.48 -11.91 9.57
C THR A 105 -0.97 -11.97 9.70
N TRP A 106 -0.22 -11.96 8.61
CA TRP A 106 1.24 -11.95 8.64
C TRP A 106 1.80 -10.62 9.18
N ARG A 107 1.28 -9.48 8.71
CA ARG A 107 1.67 -8.15 9.19
C ARG A 107 0.46 -7.33 9.66
N PRO A 108 -0.09 -7.60 10.86
CA PRO A 108 -1.29 -6.92 11.34
C PRO A 108 -1.07 -5.42 11.57
N LYS A 109 0.18 -5.02 11.86
CA LYS A 109 0.58 -3.63 12.03
C LYS A 109 1.98 -3.38 11.49
N TYR A 110 2.26 -2.14 11.16
CA TYR A 110 3.58 -1.70 10.74
C TYR A 110 3.84 -0.25 11.15
N LYS A 111 4.95 -0.01 11.87
CA LYS A 111 5.34 1.31 12.41
C LYS A 111 4.17 2.08 13.06
N GLY A 112 3.40 1.38 13.90
CA GLY A 112 2.28 1.95 14.67
C GLY A 112 0.91 1.94 13.98
N TRP A 113 0.82 1.62 12.69
CA TRP A 113 -0.43 1.62 11.94
C TRP A 113 -0.95 0.21 11.68
N ARG A 114 -2.26 0.01 11.82
CA ARG A 114 -2.92 -1.27 11.54
C ARG A 114 -3.66 -1.22 10.21
N HIS A 115 -3.83 -2.37 9.57
CA HIS A 115 -4.73 -2.50 8.42
C HIS A 115 -6.14 -1.96 8.73
N ALA A 116 -6.61 -2.13 9.97
CA ALA A 116 -7.90 -1.61 10.45
C ALA A 116 -8.02 -0.08 10.30
N ASP A 117 -6.96 0.65 10.59
CA ASP A 117 -6.96 2.11 10.50
C ASP A 117 -7.04 2.54 9.03
N THR A 118 -6.33 1.82 8.16
CA THR A 118 -6.33 2.05 6.71
C THR A 118 -7.68 1.76 6.06
N ILE A 119 -8.27 0.61 6.41
CA ILE A 119 -9.60 0.19 5.93
C ILE A 119 -10.67 1.22 6.32
N LYS A 120 -10.62 1.72 7.56
CA LYS A 120 -11.54 2.76 8.04
C LYS A 120 -11.39 4.07 7.26
N LEU A 121 -10.16 4.54 7.07
CA LEU A 121 -9.89 5.79 6.36
C LEU A 121 -10.27 5.75 4.87
N ALA A 122 -10.13 4.59 4.22
CA ALA A 122 -10.50 4.41 2.81
C ALA A 122 -11.96 3.97 2.60
N HIS A 123 -12.70 3.72 3.69
CA HIS A 123 -14.06 3.16 3.67
C HIS A 123 -14.13 1.89 2.82
N VAL A 124 -13.24 0.94 3.09
CA VAL A 124 -13.19 -0.33 2.35
C VAL A 124 -14.31 -1.23 2.84
N THR A 125 -15.17 -1.65 1.92
CA THR A 125 -16.24 -2.61 2.15
C THR A 125 -16.31 -3.53 0.92
N SER A 126 -16.66 -4.80 1.14
CA SER A 126 -16.86 -5.77 0.06
C SER A 126 -18.25 -6.38 0.18
N SER A 127 -18.87 -6.66 -0.97
CA SER A 127 -20.11 -7.44 -1.07
C SER A 127 -19.85 -8.95 -1.07
N ASP A 128 -18.63 -9.37 -1.36
CA ASP A 128 -18.21 -10.77 -1.26
C ASP A 128 -18.13 -11.19 0.22
N PRO A 129 -18.87 -12.22 0.66
CA PRO A 129 -18.84 -12.70 2.04
C PRO A 129 -17.44 -13.09 2.52
N ALA A 130 -16.62 -13.70 1.65
CA ALA A 130 -15.29 -14.17 2.00
C ALA A 130 -14.35 -12.98 2.30
N GLN A 131 -14.20 -12.04 1.37
CA GLN A 131 -13.46 -10.79 1.61
C GLN A 131 -14.06 -9.98 2.77
N GLY A 132 -15.39 -9.93 2.86
CA GLY A 132 -16.12 -9.25 3.92
C GLY A 132 -15.79 -9.78 5.32
N ALA A 133 -15.57 -11.09 5.45
CA ALA A 133 -15.11 -11.73 6.67
C ALA A 133 -13.69 -11.27 7.05
N VAL A 134 -12.76 -11.20 6.09
CA VAL A 134 -11.39 -10.70 6.36
C VAL A 134 -11.39 -9.25 6.82
N LEU A 135 -12.12 -8.37 6.12
CA LEU A 135 -12.20 -6.95 6.49
C LEU A 135 -12.81 -6.76 7.89
N ARG A 136 -13.80 -7.61 8.24
CA ARG A 136 -14.41 -7.63 9.58
C ARG A 136 -13.42 -8.11 10.63
N TYR A 137 -12.70 -9.20 10.37
CA TYR A 137 -11.68 -9.75 11.26
C TYR A 137 -10.62 -8.72 11.61
N VAL A 138 -10.11 -8.00 10.61
CA VAL A 138 -9.11 -6.95 10.83
C VAL A 138 -9.65 -5.83 11.71
N SER A 139 -10.94 -5.49 11.56
CA SER A 139 -11.55 -4.35 12.23
C SER A 139 -12.10 -4.66 13.63
N ARG A 140 -12.58 -5.89 13.86
CA ARG A 140 -13.37 -6.29 15.05
C ARG A 140 -12.90 -7.60 15.70
N GLY A 141 -12.00 -8.36 15.06
CA GLY A 141 -11.48 -9.62 15.57
C GLY A 141 -12.29 -10.84 15.17
N LEU A 142 -11.80 -12.03 15.57
CA LEU A 142 -12.35 -13.32 15.16
C LEU A 142 -13.77 -13.56 15.67
N LYS A 143 -14.04 -13.27 16.95
CA LYS A 143 -15.35 -13.50 17.59
C LYS A 143 -16.48 -12.84 16.80
N ASP A 144 -16.39 -11.52 16.60
CA ASP A 144 -17.32 -10.73 15.79
C ASP A 144 -17.47 -11.24 14.34
N THR A 145 -16.41 -11.85 13.81
CA THR A 145 -16.39 -12.33 12.43
C THR A 145 -17.13 -13.65 12.30
N LEU A 146 -16.91 -14.58 13.24
CA LEU A 146 -17.62 -15.86 13.30
C LEU A 146 -19.11 -15.66 13.59
N GLU A 147 -19.47 -14.71 14.46
CA GLU A 147 -20.89 -14.39 14.73
C GLU A 147 -21.62 -13.89 13.47
N LYS A 148 -20.94 -13.15 12.60
CA LYS A 148 -21.56 -12.55 11.41
C LYS A 148 -21.50 -13.44 10.17
N TYR A 149 -20.39 -14.16 9.97
CA TYR A 149 -20.14 -14.92 8.75
C TYR A 149 -20.08 -16.43 8.98
N GLY A 150 -20.23 -16.90 10.21
CA GLY A 150 -20.31 -18.33 10.53
C GLY A 150 -21.51 -18.98 9.84
N GLY A 151 -21.27 -20.13 9.21
CA GLY A 151 -22.29 -20.86 8.46
C GLY A 151 -22.51 -20.38 7.01
N ILE A 152 -21.76 -19.38 6.55
CA ILE A 152 -21.75 -18.97 5.13
C ILE A 152 -20.71 -19.83 4.39
N PRO A 153 -21.13 -20.69 3.44
CA PRO A 153 -20.21 -21.60 2.74
C PRO A 153 -19.06 -20.89 2.03
N GLU A 154 -19.34 -19.72 1.43
CA GLU A 154 -18.36 -18.93 0.69
C GLU A 154 -17.25 -18.36 1.58
N ALA A 155 -17.51 -18.19 2.88
CA ALA A 155 -16.53 -17.67 3.84
C ALA A 155 -15.81 -18.79 4.63
N GLU A 156 -16.25 -20.04 4.52
CA GLU A 156 -15.81 -21.14 5.39
C GLU A 156 -14.28 -21.35 5.35
N GLU A 157 -13.70 -21.36 4.14
CA GLU A 157 -12.27 -21.56 3.95
C GLU A 157 -11.43 -20.46 4.62
N VAL A 158 -11.85 -19.20 4.43
CA VAL A 158 -11.20 -18.03 5.03
C VAL A 158 -11.37 -18.04 6.55
N LEU A 159 -12.55 -18.38 7.06
CA LEU A 159 -12.81 -18.44 8.49
C LEU A 159 -11.98 -19.54 9.16
N LYS A 160 -11.81 -20.68 8.50
CA LYS A 160 -10.91 -21.75 8.96
C LYS A 160 -9.48 -21.24 9.05
N HIS A 161 -8.95 -20.64 8.00
CA HIS A 161 -7.61 -20.06 8.00
C HIS A 161 -7.41 -19.02 9.11
N LEU A 162 -8.33 -18.06 9.25
CA LEU A 162 -8.27 -17.03 10.30
C LEU A 162 -8.32 -17.63 11.71
N SER A 163 -9.09 -18.72 11.90
CA SER A 163 -9.17 -19.44 13.18
C SER A 163 -7.89 -20.19 13.51
N GLU A 164 -7.27 -20.84 12.52
CA GLU A 164 -5.97 -21.52 12.67
C GLU A 164 -4.88 -20.52 13.10
N VAL A 165 -4.82 -19.34 12.46
CA VAL A 165 -3.84 -18.31 12.81
C VAL A 165 -4.11 -17.69 14.20
N ASP A 166 -5.36 -17.50 14.58
CA ASP A 166 -5.70 -16.98 15.91
C ASP A 166 -5.39 -17.99 17.02
N ALA A 167 -5.63 -19.28 16.78
CA ALA A 167 -5.23 -20.37 17.67
C ALA A 167 -3.70 -20.40 17.84
N PHE A 168 -2.96 -20.31 16.74
CA PHE A 168 -1.50 -20.24 16.76
C PHE A 168 -0.97 -19.06 17.61
N ARG A 169 -1.61 -17.89 17.54
CA ARG A 169 -1.20 -16.71 18.32
C ARG A 169 -1.48 -16.82 19.82
N LYS A 170 -2.43 -17.67 20.21
CA LYS A 170 -2.82 -17.88 21.61
C LYS A 170 -2.09 -19.06 22.26
N GLU A 171 -1.51 -19.94 21.45
CA GLU A 171 -0.73 -21.07 21.92
C GLU A 171 0.53 -20.61 22.65
N THR A 172 0.81 -21.24 23.79
CA THR A 172 1.94 -20.92 24.66
C THR A 172 2.96 -22.05 24.74
N ASP A 173 2.56 -23.29 24.41
CA ASP A 173 3.46 -24.44 24.44
C ASP A 173 4.50 -24.39 23.30
N PRO A 174 5.81 -24.33 23.59
CA PRO A 174 6.85 -24.21 22.55
C PRO A 174 6.86 -25.37 21.54
N ALA A 175 6.52 -26.59 21.98
CA ALA A 175 6.47 -27.76 21.09
C ALA A 175 5.26 -27.69 20.13
N SER A 176 4.09 -27.30 20.65
CA SER A 176 2.88 -27.04 19.88
C SER A 176 3.08 -25.91 18.87
N VAL A 177 3.63 -24.76 19.28
CA VAL A 177 3.96 -23.63 18.40
C VAL A 177 4.85 -24.06 17.25
N THR A 178 5.88 -24.88 17.51
CA THR A 178 6.81 -25.34 16.48
C THR A 178 6.12 -26.22 15.44
N ARG A 179 5.26 -27.15 15.89
CA ARG A 179 4.46 -28.01 14.99
C ARG A 179 3.48 -27.19 14.15
N MET A 180 2.71 -26.30 14.77
CA MET A 180 1.73 -25.46 14.09
C MET A 180 2.39 -24.54 13.07
N LYS A 181 3.57 -23.99 13.39
CA LYS A 181 4.34 -23.16 12.47
C LYS A 181 4.76 -23.94 11.22
N LEU A 182 5.31 -25.15 11.39
CA LEU A 182 5.71 -26.01 10.27
C LEU A 182 4.51 -26.36 9.38
N GLU A 183 3.36 -26.66 9.99
CA GLU A 183 2.13 -26.97 9.28
C GLU A 183 1.62 -25.76 8.47
N LEU A 184 1.57 -24.57 9.07
CA LEU A 184 1.19 -23.33 8.38
C LEU A 184 2.15 -22.98 7.23
N GLU A 185 3.46 -23.17 7.43
CA GLU A 185 4.48 -22.94 6.41
C GLU A 185 4.34 -23.94 5.25
N SER A 186 3.95 -25.19 5.52
CA SER A 186 3.73 -26.21 4.48
C SER A 186 2.46 -25.97 3.64
N LYS A 187 1.38 -25.49 4.27
CA LYS A 187 0.08 -25.25 3.61
C LYS A 187 0.07 -24.01 2.73
N THR A 188 0.71 -22.95 3.18
CA THR A 188 0.66 -21.65 2.47
C THR A 188 1.61 -21.61 1.28
N GLY A 189 2.63 -22.48 1.21
CA GLY A 189 3.62 -22.47 0.12
C GLY A 189 4.44 -21.18 0.03
N ILE A 190 4.31 -20.27 1.01
CA ILE A 190 4.97 -18.97 1.02
C ILE A 190 6.39 -19.13 1.56
N THR A 191 7.34 -19.21 0.64
CA THR A 191 8.74 -18.82 0.90
C THR A 191 8.77 -17.30 1.16
N ARG A 192 8.57 -16.95 2.44
CA ARG A 192 8.63 -15.61 3.07
C ARG A 192 9.04 -14.45 2.16
N GLU A 193 8.05 -13.81 1.53
CA GLU A 193 7.94 -12.34 1.39
C GLU A 193 6.63 -11.97 0.66
N PRO A 194 5.57 -11.52 1.37
CA PRO A 194 4.36 -11.05 0.69
C PRO A 194 4.67 -9.78 -0.13
N PRO A 195 4.00 -9.59 -1.27
CA PRO A 195 4.19 -8.41 -2.11
C PRO A 195 3.96 -7.16 -1.27
N THR A 196 4.92 -6.23 -1.30
CA THR A 196 4.79 -4.99 -0.54
C THR A 196 3.57 -4.21 -1.04
N ILE A 197 2.79 -3.67 -0.10
CA ILE A 197 1.61 -2.83 -0.39
C ILE A 197 1.96 -1.81 -1.47
N CYS A 198 3.12 -1.16 -1.40
CA CYS A 198 3.57 -0.16 -2.36
C CYS A 198 3.57 -0.62 -3.83
N GLY A 199 4.11 -1.81 -4.15
CA GLY A 199 4.19 -2.27 -5.54
C GLY A 199 2.83 -2.62 -6.14
N GLU A 200 1.94 -3.18 -5.34
CA GLU A 200 0.61 -3.55 -5.81
C GLU A 200 -0.40 -2.40 -5.74
N LEU A 201 -0.20 -1.46 -4.80
CA LEU A 201 -0.95 -0.21 -4.78
C LEU A 201 -0.63 0.57 -6.05
N LEU A 202 0.64 0.63 -6.46
CA LEU A 202 1.08 1.26 -7.71
C LEU A 202 0.43 0.62 -8.95
N LYS A 203 0.33 -0.72 -9.01
CA LYS A 203 -0.43 -1.41 -10.08
C LYS A 203 -1.94 -1.12 -10.04
N SER A 204 -2.53 -1.07 -8.84
CA SER A 204 -3.94 -0.75 -8.66
C SER A 204 -4.24 0.71 -9.02
N LEU A 205 -3.31 1.61 -8.71
CA LEU A 205 -3.29 3.02 -9.09
C LEU A 205 -3.22 3.19 -10.58
N GLU A 206 -2.28 2.52 -11.24
CA GLU A 206 -2.12 2.52 -12.67
C GLU A 206 -3.45 2.12 -13.35
N LYS A 207 -4.11 1.06 -12.88
CA LYS A 207 -5.43 0.64 -13.38
C LYS A 207 -6.53 1.69 -13.17
N VAL A 208 -6.61 2.27 -11.97
CA VAL A 208 -7.61 3.31 -11.64
C VAL A 208 -7.38 4.58 -12.44
N PHE A 209 -6.14 5.00 -12.57
CA PHE A 209 -5.74 6.20 -13.29
C PHE A 209 -5.98 6.03 -14.79
N ARG A 210 -5.56 4.90 -15.38
CA ARG A 210 -5.90 4.51 -16.77
C ARG A 210 -7.41 4.56 -17.03
N SER A 211 -8.22 4.13 -16.06
CA SER A 211 -9.69 4.18 -16.20
C SER A 211 -10.29 5.57 -16.03
N THR A 212 -9.64 6.44 -15.25
CA THR A 212 -10.11 7.80 -14.94
C THR A 212 -9.66 8.81 -15.99
N PHE A 213 -8.52 8.58 -16.63
CA PHE A 213 -7.89 9.45 -17.63
C PHE A 213 -7.90 8.86 -19.05
N LYS A 214 -8.80 7.90 -19.31
CA LYS A 214 -8.91 7.10 -20.54
C LYS A 214 -9.02 7.88 -21.85
N ASN A 215 -9.27 9.19 -21.79
CA ASN A 215 -9.43 10.05 -22.97
C ASN A 215 -8.15 10.78 -23.42
N LYS A 216 -6.95 10.47 -22.88
CA LYS A 216 -5.72 11.21 -23.25
C LYS A 216 -4.48 10.41 -23.69
N LEU A 217 -4.43 9.08 -23.61
CA LEU A 217 -3.18 8.34 -23.91
C LEU A 217 -3.43 7.04 -24.73
N PRO A 218 -3.40 7.11 -26.08
CA PRO A 218 -3.71 5.97 -26.96
C PRO A 218 -2.61 4.91 -27.12
N TRP A 219 -1.35 5.17 -26.76
CA TRP A 219 -0.20 4.32 -27.17
C TRP A 219 0.23 3.24 -26.16
N LEU A 220 -0.49 3.07 -25.04
CA LEU A 220 -0.07 2.16 -23.97
C LEU A 220 -0.85 0.83 -23.96
N SER A 221 -0.97 0.19 -25.13
CA SER A 221 -1.71 -1.07 -25.32
C SER A 221 -0.85 -2.31 -25.61
N GLU A 222 0.48 -2.20 -25.68
CA GLU A 222 1.34 -3.31 -26.10
C GLU A 222 2.50 -3.50 -25.10
N ASP A 223 2.30 -4.41 -24.13
CA ASP A 223 3.26 -5.48 -23.77
C ASP A 223 2.88 -6.11 -22.40
N LYS A 224 2.39 -7.35 -22.43
CA LYS A 224 1.81 -8.04 -21.26
C LYS A 224 2.76 -8.97 -20.51
N GLU A 225 3.98 -9.25 -20.99
CA GLU A 225 4.70 -10.46 -20.55
C GLU A 225 5.98 -10.28 -19.71
N ARG A 226 6.31 -9.08 -19.22
CA ARG A 226 7.60 -8.87 -18.50
C ARG A 226 7.52 -8.67 -16.98
N TRP A 227 6.57 -9.33 -16.31
CA TRP A 227 6.25 -9.09 -14.90
C TRP A 227 6.44 -10.31 -13.99
N ASN A 228 7.67 -10.77 -13.78
CA ASN A 228 7.94 -11.59 -12.60
C ASN A 228 9.37 -11.39 -12.06
N PHE A 229 9.45 -11.40 -10.73
CA PHE A 229 10.63 -11.58 -9.87
C PHE A 229 11.19 -10.36 -9.09
N HIS A 230 11.21 -10.54 -7.77
CA HIS A 230 12.00 -9.88 -6.71
C HIS A 230 11.58 -8.48 -6.23
N MET A 231 10.80 -8.43 -5.14
CA MET A 231 10.41 -7.21 -4.43
C MET A 231 10.66 -7.38 -2.94
N ASN A 232 11.61 -6.61 -2.38
CA ASN A 232 11.97 -6.73 -0.98
C ASN A 232 12.03 -5.35 -0.26
N LYS A 233 11.42 -5.32 0.94
CA LYS A 233 11.70 -4.52 2.16
C LYS A 233 11.08 -3.17 2.59
N THR A 234 10.33 -2.35 1.84
CA THR A 234 9.99 -0.99 2.39
C THR A 234 8.59 -0.38 2.16
N GLY A 235 7.67 -1.04 1.45
CA GLY A 235 6.43 -0.39 0.99
C GLY A 235 5.33 -0.01 2.00
N MET A 236 5.42 -0.43 3.26
CA MET A 236 4.31 -0.29 4.24
C MET A 236 4.44 0.94 5.15
N VAL A 237 5.62 1.57 5.17
CA VAL A 237 5.92 2.80 5.95
C VAL A 237 5.18 4.01 5.38
N CYS A 238 5.09 4.04 4.06
CA CYS A 238 4.76 5.20 3.27
C CYS A 238 3.29 5.32 2.96
N LEU A 239 2.49 4.27 3.06
CA LEU A 239 1.05 4.47 2.93
C LEU A 239 0.50 5.16 4.17
N HIS A 240 0.94 4.72 5.34
CA HIS A 240 0.19 4.92 6.57
C HIS A 240 0.43 6.27 7.26
N ARG A 241 1.68 6.76 7.33
CA ARG A 241 1.95 8.12 7.85
C ARG A 241 1.47 9.23 6.90
N LEU A 242 1.39 8.86 5.64
CA LEU A 242 0.88 9.68 4.55
C LEU A 242 -0.64 9.75 4.57
N MET A 243 -1.33 8.63 4.84
CA MET A 243 -2.77 8.62 5.08
C MET A 243 -3.17 9.60 6.20
N TYR A 244 -2.34 9.75 7.23
CA TYR A 244 -2.56 10.74 8.30
C TYR A 244 -2.36 12.18 7.84
N GLN A 245 -1.32 12.45 7.05
CA GLN A 245 -1.07 13.79 6.50
C GLN A 245 -2.17 14.19 5.50
N ILE A 246 -2.60 13.28 4.63
CA ILE A 246 -3.75 13.47 3.71
C ILE A 246 -5.05 13.69 4.47
N TYR A 247 -5.29 12.92 5.54
CA TYR A 247 -6.49 13.07 6.38
C TYR A 247 -6.52 14.46 7.02
N LYS A 248 -5.40 14.90 7.63
CA LYS A 248 -5.28 16.25 8.20
C LYS A 248 -5.44 17.35 7.16
N LEU A 249 -4.82 17.21 5.99
CA LEU A 249 -4.92 18.20 4.89
C LEU A 249 -6.37 18.32 4.36
N ASN A 250 -7.11 17.22 4.26
CA ASN A 250 -8.53 17.23 3.84
C ASN A 250 -9.53 17.67 4.94
N GLU A 251 -9.07 17.82 6.19
CA GLU A 251 -9.87 18.33 7.32
C GLU A 251 -9.71 19.85 7.43
N THR A 252 -8.54 20.39 7.09
CA THR A 252 -8.28 21.83 6.96
C THR A 252 -8.99 22.49 5.79
N GLU A 253 -9.28 21.77 4.69
CA GLU A 253 -10.08 22.28 3.55
C GLU A 253 -11.60 22.24 3.79
N ARG A 254 -12.07 21.74 4.95
CA ARG A 254 -13.49 21.70 5.34
C ARG A 254 -13.88 22.80 6.34
N LYS A 255 -12.98 23.73 6.63
CA LYS A 255 -13.24 24.95 7.40
C LYS A 255 -13.08 26.15 6.47
#